data_AF-A0A2Z4JS31-F1
#
_entry.id   AF-A0A2Z4JS31-F1
#
_cell.length_a   1.000
_cell.length_b   1.000
_cell.length_c   1.000
_cell.angle_alpha   90.00
_cell.angle_beta   90.00
_cell.angle_gamma   90.00
#
_symmetry.space_group_name_H-M   'P 1'
#
loop_
_entity.id
_entity.type
_entity.pdbx_description
1 polymer ?
#
loop_
_entity_poly.entity_id
_entity_poly.type
_entity_poly.pdbx_seq_one_letter_code
_entity_poly.pdbx_strand_id
1 'polypeptide(L)'
;MITREKFDEIKSCYWRVASWAVWAESRGLPADNVGDLSIFDSDHVLDELNPIVVIVGLNISRNDIEKPFANFHSSNPRAKDFKLRYAFKDTPLWGGYMTDILKDLEEKSSGEVLKKLKENPQLERENVQSFLEEINSLGYHDPLIIALGDATYKIIKQNFKRLDIDYEVIKIKHFSDYSSQEVYRSDVLKVIEPAMKLPKEMISKFIYALEDYKDKSDRNRHIANKLGITRYLVKQCINTWAIDTYRASDE
;
A
#
# COMPACT_ATOMS: atom_id res chain seq x y z
N MET A 1 -12.84 3.13 0.18
CA MET A 1 -13.22 2.12 1.19
C MET A 1 -13.67 0.91 0.42
N ILE A 2 -13.04 -0.22 0.68
CA ILE A 2 -13.34 -1.48 0.02
C ILE A 2 -14.64 -2.06 0.59
N THR A 3 -15.46 -2.71 -0.24
CA THR A 3 -16.67 -3.39 0.24
C THR A 3 -16.31 -4.77 0.79
N ARG A 4 -17.17 -5.33 1.65
CA ARG A 4 -17.04 -6.72 2.14
C ARG A 4 -16.96 -7.71 0.97
N GLU A 5 -17.86 -7.57 0.00
CA GLU A 5 -17.88 -8.40 -1.21
C GLU A 5 -16.55 -8.36 -1.97
N LYS A 6 -16.00 -7.16 -2.20
CA LYS A 6 -14.71 -7.01 -2.90
C LYS A 6 -13.55 -7.57 -2.08
N PHE A 7 -13.56 -7.37 -0.76
CA PHE A 7 -12.55 -7.96 0.13
C PHE A 7 -12.57 -9.49 0.08
N ASP A 8 -13.77 -10.10 0.11
CA ASP A 8 -13.92 -11.56 0.05
C ASP A 8 -13.55 -12.12 -1.34
N GLU A 9 -13.84 -11.40 -2.42
CA GLU A 9 -13.38 -11.72 -3.78
C GLU A 9 -11.84 -11.73 -3.85
N ILE A 10 -11.18 -10.66 -3.39
CA ILE A 10 -9.71 -10.58 -3.34
C ILE A 10 -9.13 -11.69 -2.48
N LYS A 11 -9.74 -11.98 -1.33
CA LYS A 11 -9.35 -13.10 -0.46
C LYS A 11 -9.46 -14.41 -1.22
N SER A 12 -10.54 -14.67 -1.96
CA SER A 12 -10.69 -15.92 -2.71
C SER A 12 -9.62 -16.11 -3.79
N CYS A 13 -9.25 -15.02 -4.48
CA CYS A 13 -8.33 -15.08 -5.63
C CYS A 13 -6.85 -14.99 -5.25
N TYR A 14 -6.50 -14.15 -4.26
CA TYR A 14 -5.12 -13.69 -4.04
C TYR A 14 -4.60 -13.91 -2.62
N TRP A 15 -5.35 -14.57 -1.73
CA TRP A 15 -4.98 -14.70 -0.31
C TRP A 15 -3.57 -15.24 -0.05
N ARG A 16 -3.05 -16.08 -0.95
CA ARG A 16 -1.74 -16.72 -0.81
C ARG A 16 -0.60 -15.78 -1.17
N VAL A 17 -0.85 -14.82 -2.07
CA VAL A 17 0.21 -13.98 -2.67
C VAL A 17 0.14 -12.53 -2.23
N ALA A 18 -0.98 -12.13 -1.62
CA ALA A 18 -1.23 -10.77 -1.22
C ALA A 18 -1.64 -10.68 0.26
N SER A 19 -1.70 -9.44 0.75
CA SER A 19 -2.18 -9.06 2.08
C SER A 19 -2.49 -7.56 2.10
N TRP A 20 -2.65 -6.99 3.29
CA TRP A 20 -2.86 -5.57 3.52
C TRP A 20 -1.92 -5.06 4.60
N ALA A 21 -1.50 -3.80 4.53
CA ALA A 21 -0.60 -3.16 5.47
C ALA A 21 -1.31 -2.75 6.77
N VAL A 22 -1.92 -3.72 7.44
CA VAL A 22 -2.59 -3.58 8.73
C VAL A 22 -2.12 -4.73 9.59
N TRP A 23 -1.72 -4.43 10.82
CA TRP A 23 -1.24 -5.44 11.76
C TRP A 23 -1.87 -5.22 13.13
N ALA A 24 -1.98 -6.28 13.93
CA ALA A 24 -2.32 -6.16 15.34
C ALA A 24 -1.26 -5.32 16.10
N GLU A 25 -1.67 -4.74 17.22
CA GLU A 25 -0.78 -3.92 18.07
C GLU A 25 0.32 -4.76 18.74
N SER A 26 1.50 -4.16 18.90
CA SER A 26 2.61 -4.77 19.66
C SER A 26 2.28 -4.81 21.16
N ARG A 27 2.75 -5.85 21.86
CA ARG A 27 2.63 -6.01 23.32
C ARG A 27 3.95 -5.78 24.08
N GLY A 28 4.93 -5.13 23.45
CA GLY A 28 6.18 -4.73 24.09
C GLY A 28 7.41 -5.04 23.26
N LEU A 29 7.42 -6.14 22.51
CA LEU A 29 8.50 -6.46 21.57
C LEU A 29 8.11 -6.08 20.13
N PRO A 30 9.08 -5.63 19.30
CA PRO A 30 8.81 -5.26 17.92
C PRO A 30 8.11 -6.36 17.11
N ALA A 31 8.42 -7.63 17.31
CA ALA A 31 7.84 -8.74 16.56
C ALA A 31 6.49 -9.25 17.11
N ASP A 32 6.03 -8.76 18.26
CA ASP A 32 4.79 -9.24 18.89
C ASP A 32 3.58 -9.03 17.98
N ASN A 33 2.73 -10.04 17.87
CA ASN A 33 1.46 -10.03 17.12
C ASN A 33 1.57 -9.67 15.62
N VAL A 34 2.76 -9.63 15.03
CA VAL A 34 2.92 -9.37 13.58
C VAL A 34 2.23 -10.44 12.74
N GLY A 35 2.23 -11.69 13.20
CA GLY A 35 1.50 -12.80 12.57
C GLY A 35 0.10 -13.04 13.11
N ASP A 36 -0.48 -12.09 13.87
CA ASP A 36 -1.87 -12.20 14.32
C ASP A 36 -2.82 -11.77 13.19
N LEU A 37 -3.36 -12.77 12.49
CA LEU A 37 -4.25 -12.58 11.35
C LEU A 37 -5.72 -12.40 11.75
N SER A 38 -6.06 -12.51 13.04
CA SER A 38 -7.45 -12.35 13.50
C SER A 38 -7.99 -10.93 13.26
N ILE A 39 -7.11 -9.96 13.02
CA ILE A 39 -7.46 -8.61 12.58
C ILE A 39 -8.29 -8.61 11.29
N PHE A 40 -8.11 -9.60 10.41
CA PHE A 40 -8.83 -9.70 9.14
C PHE A 40 -10.22 -10.34 9.27
N ASP A 41 -10.56 -10.87 10.46
CA ASP A 41 -11.87 -11.46 10.74
C ASP A 41 -12.88 -10.41 11.23
N SER A 42 -12.42 -9.20 11.58
CA SER A 42 -13.26 -8.09 12.05
C SER A 42 -13.82 -7.27 10.88
N ASP A 43 -15.09 -6.85 10.98
CA ASP A 43 -15.66 -5.90 10.01
C ASP A 43 -15.00 -4.52 10.03
N HIS A 44 -14.45 -4.13 11.19
CA HIS A 44 -13.74 -2.86 11.34
C HIS A 44 -12.45 -2.78 10.51
N VAL A 45 -11.87 -3.92 10.10
CA VAL A 45 -10.66 -3.90 9.28
C VAL A 45 -10.90 -3.17 7.95
N LEU A 46 -12.12 -3.25 7.40
CA LEU A 46 -12.46 -2.63 6.12
C LEU A 46 -12.34 -1.10 6.14
N ASP A 47 -12.49 -0.49 7.31
CA ASP A 47 -12.36 0.96 7.50
C ASP A 47 -10.91 1.43 7.38
N GLU A 48 -9.98 0.54 7.71
CA GLU A 48 -8.52 0.76 7.63
C GLU A 48 -8.00 0.54 6.20
N LEU A 49 -8.65 -0.31 5.39
CA LEU A 49 -8.10 -0.71 4.08
C LEU A 49 -8.11 0.43 3.04
N ASN A 50 -6.95 0.58 2.39
CA ASN A 50 -6.63 1.61 1.43
C ASN A 50 -6.12 1.01 0.10
N PRO A 51 -7.02 0.60 -0.80
CA PRO A 51 -6.65 -0.01 -2.10
C PRO A 51 -5.99 0.96 -3.10
N ILE A 52 -5.90 2.25 -2.77
CA ILE A 52 -5.25 3.26 -3.62
C ILE A 52 -3.72 3.20 -3.46
N VAL A 53 -3.23 2.64 -2.36
CA VAL A 53 -1.80 2.40 -2.13
C VAL A 53 -1.53 0.92 -2.33
N VAL A 54 -0.58 0.61 -3.22
CA VAL A 54 -0.13 -0.77 -3.46
C VAL A 54 1.36 -0.88 -3.14
N ILE A 55 1.68 -1.67 -2.12
CA ILE A 55 3.04 -1.94 -1.66
C ILE A 55 3.50 -3.24 -2.31
N VAL A 56 4.61 -3.17 -3.06
CA VAL A 56 5.06 -4.25 -3.93
C VAL A 56 6.41 -4.78 -3.46
N GLY A 57 6.44 -6.05 -3.07
CA GLY A 57 7.65 -6.84 -2.85
C GLY A 57 8.20 -7.45 -4.14
N LEU A 58 9.39 -8.06 -4.05
CA LEU A 58 10.01 -8.69 -5.22
C LEU A 58 9.33 -10.01 -5.55
N ASN A 59 9.31 -10.92 -4.58
CA ASN A 59 8.83 -12.29 -4.75
C ASN A 59 8.51 -12.93 -3.39
N ILE A 60 7.59 -13.88 -3.42
CA ILE A 60 7.23 -14.64 -2.22
C ILE A 60 8.43 -15.47 -1.78
N SER A 61 8.89 -15.22 -0.56
CA SER A 61 10.13 -15.84 -0.03
C SER A 61 9.91 -17.17 0.67
N ARG A 62 8.65 -17.65 0.78
CA ARG A 62 8.30 -18.87 1.51
C ARG A 62 7.11 -19.62 0.93
N ASN A 63 7.19 -20.95 0.94
CA ASN A 63 6.09 -21.84 0.56
C ASN A 63 5.03 -22.09 1.65
N ASP A 64 5.26 -21.71 2.90
CA ASP A 64 4.41 -22.03 4.07
C ASP A 64 3.30 -20.99 4.35
N ILE A 65 2.77 -20.36 3.29
CA ILE A 65 1.58 -19.50 3.42
C ILE A 65 0.34 -20.39 3.48
N GLU A 66 -0.02 -20.78 4.70
CA GLU A 66 -1.14 -21.69 4.98
C GLU A 66 -2.45 -20.95 5.31
N LYS A 67 -2.37 -19.66 5.61
CA LYS A 67 -3.51 -18.84 6.03
C LYS A 67 -3.74 -17.65 5.09
N PRO A 68 -5.00 -17.25 4.87
CA PRO A 68 -5.30 -16.06 4.10
C PRO A 68 -4.59 -14.81 4.60
N PHE A 69 -3.99 -14.07 3.66
CA PHE A 69 -3.30 -12.80 3.93
C PHE A 69 -2.08 -12.91 4.86
N ALA A 70 -1.52 -14.10 5.03
CA ALA A 70 -0.31 -14.29 5.85
C ALA A 70 0.97 -13.76 5.19
N ASN A 71 0.95 -13.44 3.88
CA ASN A 71 2.09 -12.79 3.24
C ASN A 71 2.38 -11.44 3.93
N PHE A 72 3.64 -11.12 4.18
CA PHE A 72 4.08 -9.97 4.98
C PHE A 72 3.61 -9.94 6.46
N HIS A 73 3.09 -11.06 7.00
CA HIS A 73 2.60 -11.18 8.38
C HIS A 73 3.24 -12.40 9.06
N SER A 74 4.56 -12.50 9.02
CA SER A 74 5.21 -13.66 9.58
C SER A 74 5.10 -13.70 11.11
N SER A 75 4.63 -14.83 11.63
CA SER A 75 4.67 -15.17 13.05
C SER A 75 6.08 -15.54 13.56
N ASN A 76 7.05 -15.67 12.65
CA ASN A 76 8.44 -15.96 13.03
C ASN A 76 9.07 -14.71 13.64
N PRO A 77 9.53 -14.73 14.90
CA PRO A 77 10.10 -13.56 15.57
C PRO A 77 11.41 -13.06 14.93
N ARG A 78 12.05 -13.88 14.07
CA ARG A 78 13.24 -13.46 13.29
C ARG A 78 12.88 -12.77 11.98
N ALA A 79 11.61 -12.80 11.57
CA ALA A 79 11.15 -12.06 10.41
C ALA A 79 11.21 -10.54 10.66
N LYS A 80 11.28 -9.77 9.59
CA LYS A 80 11.50 -8.31 9.67
C LYS A 80 10.25 -7.50 9.34
N ASP A 81 9.10 -8.16 9.21
CA ASP A 81 7.83 -7.54 8.83
C ASP A 81 7.37 -6.51 9.86
N PHE A 82 7.80 -6.64 11.13
CA PHE A 82 7.60 -5.62 12.16
C PHE A 82 8.10 -4.23 11.78
N LYS A 83 9.12 -4.13 10.92
CA LYS A 83 9.64 -2.85 10.44
C LYS A 83 8.66 -2.17 9.49
N LEU A 84 7.93 -2.94 8.68
CA LEU A 84 6.86 -2.42 7.82
C LEU A 84 5.73 -1.90 8.69
N ARG A 85 5.26 -2.71 9.65
CA ARG A 85 4.26 -2.27 10.64
C ARG A 85 4.67 -0.97 11.31
N TYR A 86 5.88 -0.91 11.85
CA TYR A 86 6.39 0.27 12.55
C TYR A 86 6.54 1.48 11.62
N ALA A 87 6.99 1.30 10.38
CA ALA A 87 7.16 2.40 9.44
C ALA A 87 5.84 2.92 8.86
N PHE A 88 4.83 2.06 8.71
CA PHE A 88 3.59 2.40 8.03
C PHE A 88 2.52 2.91 8.99
N LYS A 89 2.59 2.55 10.28
CA LYS A 89 1.66 3.04 11.30
C LYS A 89 1.59 4.57 11.30
N ASP A 90 0.37 5.11 11.38
CA ASP A 90 0.11 6.56 11.32
C ASP A 90 0.63 7.24 10.05
N THR A 91 0.69 6.51 8.94
CA THR A 91 1.03 7.04 7.61
C THR A 91 -0.02 6.60 6.58
N PRO A 92 -0.08 7.26 5.41
CA PRO A 92 -0.87 6.81 4.26
C PRO A 92 -0.67 5.37 3.79
N LEU A 93 0.48 4.78 4.16
CA LEU A 93 0.81 3.42 3.77
C LEU A 93 0.06 2.38 4.60
N TRP A 94 -0.44 2.76 5.79
CA TRP A 94 -1.32 1.91 6.57
C TRP A 94 -2.59 1.58 5.79
N GLY A 95 -3.01 0.31 5.84
CA GLY A 95 -4.13 -0.16 5.05
C GLY A 95 -3.83 -0.42 3.58
N GLY A 96 -2.64 -0.10 3.06
CA GLY A 96 -2.27 -0.33 1.67
C GLY A 96 -2.36 -1.81 1.26
N TYR A 97 -2.73 -2.10 0.02
CA TYR A 97 -2.69 -3.46 -0.52
C TYR A 97 -1.23 -3.91 -0.67
N MET A 98 -0.89 -5.10 -0.22
CA MET A 98 0.48 -5.62 -0.24
C MET A 98 0.56 -6.85 -1.12
N THR A 99 1.53 -6.91 -2.02
CA THR A 99 1.70 -8.05 -2.91
C THR A 99 3.12 -8.12 -3.48
N ASP A 100 3.48 -9.19 -4.18
CA ASP A 100 4.78 -9.31 -4.85
C ASP A 100 4.66 -9.14 -6.37
N ILE A 101 5.68 -8.57 -7.03
CA ILE A 101 5.68 -8.45 -8.50
C ILE A 101 5.93 -9.81 -9.20
N LEU A 102 6.56 -10.77 -8.52
CA LEU A 102 6.79 -12.13 -8.99
C LEU A 102 6.08 -13.15 -8.08
N LYS A 103 5.10 -13.85 -8.60
CA LYS A 103 4.21 -14.77 -7.86
C LYS A 103 4.77 -16.19 -7.75
N ASP A 104 5.33 -16.69 -8.85
CA ASP A 104 5.71 -18.11 -9.00
C ASP A 104 7.22 -18.35 -8.92
N LEU A 105 7.95 -17.42 -8.30
CA LEU A 105 9.40 -17.49 -8.13
C LEU A 105 9.74 -17.58 -6.65
N GLU A 106 9.71 -18.80 -6.11
CA GLU A 106 10.26 -19.07 -4.78
C GLU A 106 11.78 -19.03 -4.84
N GLU A 107 12.35 -17.92 -4.38
CA GLU A 107 13.79 -17.75 -4.33
C GLU A 107 14.15 -16.69 -3.28
N LYS A 108 15.00 -17.02 -2.31
CA LYS A 108 15.33 -16.08 -1.23
C LYS A 108 16.37 -15.05 -1.67
N SER A 109 17.15 -15.37 -2.70
CA SER A 109 18.17 -14.49 -3.25
C SER A 109 17.61 -13.65 -4.39
N SER A 110 17.51 -12.34 -4.18
CA SER A 110 17.16 -11.41 -5.26
C SER A 110 18.13 -11.50 -6.45
N GLY A 111 19.40 -11.88 -6.22
CA GLY A 111 20.38 -12.09 -7.29
C GLY A 111 20.01 -13.28 -8.20
N GLU A 112 19.58 -14.39 -7.61
CA GLU A 112 19.16 -15.58 -8.35
C GLU A 112 17.83 -15.34 -9.08
N VAL A 113 16.90 -14.59 -8.46
CA VAL A 113 15.68 -14.11 -9.14
C VAL A 113 16.04 -13.34 -10.41
N LEU A 114 16.91 -12.34 -10.31
CA LEU A 114 17.31 -11.53 -11.45
C LEU A 114 18.05 -12.34 -12.53
N LYS A 115 18.78 -13.38 -12.15
CA LYS A 115 19.41 -14.31 -13.10
C LYS A 115 18.35 -15.12 -13.86
N LYS A 116 17.39 -15.71 -13.16
CA LYS A 116 16.26 -16.46 -13.76
C LYS A 116 15.45 -15.59 -14.73
N LEU A 117 15.17 -14.33 -14.37
CA LEU A 117 14.46 -13.40 -15.24
C LEU A 117 15.24 -13.04 -16.51
N LYS A 118 16.57 -12.92 -16.43
CA LYS A 118 17.42 -12.70 -17.62
C LYS A 118 17.44 -13.90 -18.55
N GLU A 119 17.48 -15.10 -17.99
CA GLU A 119 17.44 -16.36 -18.75
C GLU A 119 16.06 -16.62 -19.38
N ASN A 120 14.99 -16.17 -18.72
CA ASN A 120 13.63 -16.28 -19.21
C ASN A 120 12.84 -14.96 -19.10
N PRO A 121 13.00 -14.04 -20.07
CA PRO A 121 12.28 -12.76 -20.08
C PRO A 121 10.76 -12.89 -20.19
N GLN A 122 10.24 -14.03 -20.65
CA GLN A 122 8.81 -14.29 -20.73
C GLN A 122 8.19 -14.42 -19.34
N LEU A 123 8.93 -15.02 -18.40
CA LEU A 123 8.50 -15.16 -17.00
C LEU A 123 8.25 -13.80 -16.34
N GLU A 124 9.12 -12.81 -16.59
CA GLU A 124 8.91 -11.43 -16.11
C GLU A 124 7.62 -10.84 -16.68
N ARG A 125 7.37 -11.02 -17.99
CA ARG A 125 6.18 -10.47 -18.66
C ARG A 125 4.89 -11.05 -18.10
N GLU A 126 4.84 -12.37 -17.91
CA GLU A 126 3.68 -13.07 -17.38
C GLU A 126 3.38 -12.66 -15.94
N ASN A 127 4.42 -12.54 -15.10
CA ASN A 127 4.25 -12.11 -13.72
C ASN A 127 3.79 -10.65 -13.62
N VAL A 128 4.35 -9.76 -14.44
CA VAL A 128 3.90 -8.36 -14.49
C VAL A 128 2.45 -8.26 -14.98
N GLN A 129 2.06 -9.05 -15.99
CA GLN A 129 0.68 -9.07 -16.47
C GLN A 129 -0.29 -9.55 -15.37
N SER A 130 0.05 -10.64 -14.68
CA SER A 130 -0.73 -11.16 -13.56
C SER A 130 -0.82 -10.15 -12.41
N PHE A 131 0.26 -9.45 -12.09
CA PHE A 131 0.27 -8.36 -11.11
C PHE A 131 -0.66 -7.20 -11.51
N LEU A 132 -0.67 -6.80 -12.78
CA LEU A 132 -1.57 -5.75 -13.29
C LEU A 132 -3.05 -6.18 -13.18
N GLU A 133 -3.36 -7.43 -13.55
CA GLU A 133 -4.70 -8.00 -13.40
C GLU A 133 -5.15 -8.01 -11.93
N GLU A 134 -4.26 -8.41 -11.03
CA GLU A 134 -4.51 -8.40 -9.59
C GLU A 134 -4.81 -6.98 -9.06
N ILE A 135 -3.96 -5.99 -9.33
CA ILE A 135 -4.20 -4.63 -8.82
C ILE A 135 -5.43 -3.99 -9.46
N ASN A 136 -5.74 -4.32 -10.71
CA ASN A 136 -6.97 -3.87 -11.37
C ASN A 136 -8.22 -4.49 -10.72
N SER A 137 -8.13 -5.72 -10.20
CA SER A 137 -9.24 -6.39 -9.51
C SER A 137 -9.70 -5.66 -8.25
N LEU A 138 -8.82 -4.82 -7.66
CA LEU A 138 -9.16 -3.96 -6.51
C LEU A 138 -10.29 -2.97 -6.85
N GLY A 139 -10.47 -2.62 -8.13
CA GLY A 139 -11.51 -1.71 -8.61
C GLY A 139 -11.17 -0.23 -8.42
N TYR A 140 -9.88 0.10 -8.31
CA TYR A 140 -9.39 1.48 -8.20
C TYR A 140 -8.43 1.79 -9.34
N HIS A 141 -8.55 3.00 -9.89
CA HIS A 141 -7.68 3.49 -10.95
C HIS A 141 -6.52 4.29 -10.34
N ASP A 142 -5.39 4.29 -11.05
CA ASP A 142 -4.19 5.08 -10.76
C ASP A 142 -3.65 4.90 -9.33
N PRO A 143 -3.34 3.67 -8.90
CA PRO A 143 -2.78 3.42 -7.58
C PRO A 143 -1.39 4.05 -7.43
N LEU A 144 -1.08 4.52 -6.23
CA LEU A 144 0.28 4.83 -5.83
C LEU A 144 1.03 3.52 -5.55
N ILE A 145 2.08 3.25 -6.33
CA ILE A 145 2.89 2.05 -6.18
C ILE A 145 4.10 2.34 -5.28
N ILE A 146 4.24 1.59 -4.18
CA ILE A 146 5.39 1.62 -3.29
C ILE A 146 6.25 0.39 -3.54
N ALA A 147 7.37 0.54 -4.25
CA ALA A 147 8.28 -0.55 -4.55
C ALA A 147 9.27 -0.78 -3.39
N LEU A 148 9.27 -2.00 -2.84
CA LEU A 148 10.19 -2.45 -1.79
C LEU A 148 11.53 -2.88 -2.39
N GLY A 149 12.52 -1.97 -2.36
CA GLY A 149 13.89 -2.23 -2.80
C GLY A 149 14.16 -1.98 -4.29
N ASP A 150 15.44 -2.02 -4.65
CA ASP A 150 15.91 -1.61 -5.97
C ASP A 150 15.49 -2.56 -7.11
N ALA A 151 15.46 -3.88 -6.85
CA ALA A 151 15.11 -4.87 -7.85
C ALA A 151 13.65 -4.71 -8.29
N THR A 152 12.74 -4.66 -7.32
CA THR A 152 11.30 -4.45 -7.52
C THR A 152 11.04 -3.14 -8.27
N TYR A 153 11.66 -2.04 -7.83
CA TYR A 153 11.50 -0.74 -8.49
C TYR A 153 11.95 -0.75 -9.95
N LYS A 154 13.09 -1.39 -10.25
CA LYS A 154 13.60 -1.50 -11.62
C LYS A 154 12.65 -2.29 -12.52
N ILE A 155 12.18 -3.45 -12.06
CA ILE A 155 11.23 -4.28 -12.81
C ILE A 155 9.96 -3.48 -13.11
N ILE A 156 9.36 -2.86 -12.09
CA ILE A 156 8.14 -2.06 -12.25
C ILE A 156 8.36 -0.91 -13.23
N LYS A 157 9.37 -0.05 -13.02
CA LYS A 157 9.60 1.12 -13.89
C LYS A 157 9.88 0.74 -15.34
N GLN A 158 10.64 -0.33 -15.57
CA GLN A 158 10.96 -0.80 -16.93
C GLN A 158 9.72 -1.33 -17.64
N ASN A 159 8.91 -2.15 -16.96
CA ASN A 159 7.71 -2.72 -17.55
C ASN A 159 6.61 -1.69 -17.74
N PHE A 160 6.40 -0.80 -16.77
CA PHE A 160 5.40 0.28 -16.88
C PHE A 160 5.73 1.20 -18.05
N LYS A 161 7.01 1.58 -18.22
CA LYS A 161 7.46 2.34 -19.39
C LYS A 161 7.19 1.59 -20.70
N ARG A 162 7.42 0.28 -20.74
CA ARG A 162 7.20 -0.54 -21.95
C ARG A 162 5.72 -0.68 -22.30
N LEU A 163 4.86 -0.72 -21.28
CA LEU A 163 3.40 -0.89 -21.41
C LEU A 163 2.64 0.44 -21.46
N ASP A 164 3.35 1.58 -21.46
CA ASP A 164 2.78 2.93 -21.41
C ASP A 164 1.84 3.14 -20.20
N ILE A 165 2.26 2.63 -19.04
CA ILE A 165 1.57 2.81 -17.75
C ILE A 165 2.22 3.97 -17.01
N ASP A 166 1.41 4.93 -16.58
CA ASP A 166 1.83 6.21 -16.00
C ASP A 166 1.63 6.30 -14.47
N TYR A 167 1.35 5.17 -13.81
CA TYR A 167 1.23 5.11 -12.35
C TYR A 167 2.43 5.73 -11.64
N GLU A 168 2.17 6.43 -10.53
CA GLU A 168 3.21 6.96 -9.67
C GLU A 168 3.90 5.79 -8.93
N VAL A 169 5.22 5.74 -9.01
CA VAL A 169 6.02 4.68 -8.38
C VAL A 169 7.07 5.31 -7.48
N ILE A 170 6.95 5.06 -6.18
CA ILE A 170 7.89 5.48 -5.15
C ILE A 170 8.70 4.28 -4.70
N LYS A 171 10.02 4.45 -4.63
CA LYS A 171 10.92 3.42 -4.10
C LYS A 171 11.21 3.64 -2.63
N ILE A 172 11.01 2.62 -1.80
CA ILE A 172 11.54 2.61 -0.43
C ILE A 172 12.58 1.50 -0.25
N LYS A 173 13.38 1.60 0.81
CA LYS A 173 14.34 0.54 1.15
C LYS A 173 13.61 -0.77 1.42
N HIS A 174 14.26 -1.89 1.11
CA HIS A 174 13.75 -3.19 1.50
C HIS A 174 13.79 -3.33 3.02
N PHE A 175 12.70 -3.80 3.65
CA PHE A 175 12.59 -3.92 5.10
C PHE A 175 13.61 -4.90 5.71
N SER A 176 14.15 -5.83 4.91
CA SER A 176 15.25 -6.71 5.32
C SER A 176 16.61 -6.02 5.52
N ASP A 177 16.72 -4.71 5.31
CA ASP A 177 17.90 -3.92 5.65
C ASP A 177 18.34 -4.13 7.12
N TYR A 178 19.62 -3.87 7.43
CA TYR A 178 20.19 -4.10 8.77
C TYR A 178 19.99 -2.92 9.74
N SER A 179 19.41 -1.81 9.29
CA SER A 179 19.03 -0.68 10.14
C SER A 179 18.02 -1.05 11.24
N SER A 180 17.83 -0.17 12.22
CA SER A 180 16.71 -0.31 13.18
C SER A 180 15.37 0.03 12.51
N GLN A 181 14.25 -0.30 13.17
CA GLN A 181 12.92 0.06 12.66
C GLN A 181 12.68 1.58 12.64
N GLU A 182 13.32 2.33 13.54
CA GLU A 182 13.23 3.79 13.64
C GLU A 182 13.96 4.46 12.48
N VAL A 183 15.18 3.98 12.17
CA VAL A 183 15.93 4.43 11.00
C VAL A 183 15.18 4.08 9.73
N TYR A 184 14.63 2.86 9.64
CA TYR A 184 13.81 2.44 8.51
C TYR A 184 12.58 3.33 8.33
N ARG A 185 11.83 3.61 9.40
CA ARG A 185 10.70 4.55 9.38
C ARG A 185 11.11 5.94 8.93
N SER A 186 12.20 6.48 9.47
CA SER A 186 12.72 7.79 9.08
C SER A 186 13.02 7.86 7.59
N ASP A 187 13.62 6.80 7.03
CA ASP A 187 13.92 6.74 5.60
C ASP A 187 12.67 6.58 4.74
N VAL A 188 11.66 5.83 5.20
CA VAL A 188 10.35 5.76 4.53
C VAL A 188 9.68 7.13 4.50
N LEU A 189 9.59 7.81 5.65
CA LEU A 189 8.94 9.12 5.79
C LEU A 189 9.58 10.17 4.87
N LYS A 190 10.91 10.27 4.81
CA LYS A 190 11.63 11.20 3.93
C LYS A 190 11.24 11.06 2.46
N VAL A 191 10.90 9.84 2.03
CA VAL A 191 10.58 9.55 0.64
C VAL A 191 9.09 9.77 0.35
N ILE A 192 8.20 9.44 1.29
CA ILE A 192 6.75 9.59 1.07
C ILE A 192 6.27 11.01 1.36
N GLU A 193 6.90 11.76 2.27
CA GLU A 193 6.52 13.14 2.62
C GLU A 193 6.42 14.08 1.39
N PRO A 194 7.38 14.09 0.44
CA PRO A 194 7.27 14.90 -0.77
C PRO A 194 6.07 14.52 -1.65
N ALA A 195 5.79 13.22 -1.79
CA ALA A 195 4.62 12.73 -2.54
C ALA A 195 3.30 13.00 -1.79
N MET A 196 3.38 13.19 -0.47
CA MET A 196 2.25 13.53 0.40
C MET A 196 2.00 15.03 0.53
N LYS A 197 2.94 15.90 0.10
CA LYS A 197 2.70 17.35 0.03
C LYS A 197 1.76 17.63 -1.13
N LEU A 198 0.46 17.62 -0.84
CA LEU A 198 -0.50 18.37 -1.66
C LEU A 198 0.04 19.80 -1.81
N PRO A 199 0.19 20.34 -3.03
CA PRO A 199 0.60 21.73 -3.21
C PRO A 199 -0.34 22.61 -2.38
N LYS A 200 0.19 23.55 -1.58
CA LYS A 200 -0.63 24.48 -0.77
C LYS A 200 -1.73 25.14 -1.62
N GLU A 201 -1.44 25.43 -2.88
CA GLU A 201 -2.38 25.97 -3.87
C GLU A 201 -3.52 25.01 -4.20
N MET A 202 -3.28 23.70 -4.17
CA MET A 202 -4.27 22.65 -4.39
C MET A 202 -5.15 22.45 -3.15
N ILE A 203 -4.56 22.51 -1.94
CA ILE A 203 -5.32 22.53 -0.68
C ILE A 203 -6.20 23.79 -0.60
N SER A 204 -5.66 24.97 -0.92
CA SER A 204 -6.44 26.22 -0.98
C SER A 204 -7.56 26.17 -2.00
N LYS A 205 -7.33 25.61 -3.20
CA LYS A 205 -8.40 25.40 -4.20
C LYS A 205 -9.45 24.40 -3.72
N PHE A 206 -9.06 23.38 -2.96
CA PHE A 206 -9.98 22.39 -2.40
C PHE A 206 -10.83 22.96 -1.27
N ILE A 207 -10.21 23.73 -0.35
CA ILE A 207 -10.91 24.45 0.73
C ILE A 207 -11.88 25.48 0.13
N TYR A 208 -11.41 26.30 -0.83
CA TYR A 208 -12.26 27.29 -1.50
C TYR A 208 -13.43 26.64 -2.25
N ALA A 209 -13.19 25.51 -2.92
CA ALA A 209 -14.25 24.75 -3.59
C ALA A 209 -15.23 24.06 -2.63
N LEU A 210 -14.84 23.79 -1.37
CA LEU A 210 -15.73 23.25 -0.33
C LEU A 210 -16.52 24.36 0.38
N GLU A 211 -15.90 25.54 0.58
CA GLU A 211 -16.53 26.71 1.19
C GLU A 211 -17.57 27.36 0.28
N ASP A 212 -17.30 27.44 -1.04
CA ASP A 212 -18.21 28.01 -2.05
C ASP A 212 -19.40 27.08 -2.37
N TYR A 213 -19.34 25.80 -1.94
CA TYR A 213 -20.33 24.76 -2.25
C TYR A 213 -21.11 24.23 -1.04
N LYS A 214 -21.12 24.96 0.09
CA LYS A 214 -21.89 24.65 1.32
C LYS A 214 -23.42 24.51 1.14
N ASP A 215 -23.95 24.55 -0.08
CA ASP A 215 -25.40 24.60 -0.32
C ASP A 215 -26.02 23.42 -1.10
N LYS A 216 -25.28 22.42 -1.62
CA LYS A 216 -25.93 21.29 -2.37
C LYS A 216 -25.25 19.92 -2.16
N SER A 217 -25.92 19.06 -1.40
CA SER A 217 -25.47 17.76 -0.86
C SER A 217 -25.11 16.66 -1.88
N ASP A 218 -25.45 16.79 -3.16
CA ASP A 218 -25.25 15.68 -4.13
C ASP A 218 -24.08 15.86 -5.10
N ARG A 219 -23.28 16.92 -4.97
CA ARG A 219 -22.25 17.27 -5.98
C ARG A 219 -20.79 17.03 -5.61
N ASN A 220 -20.51 16.43 -4.45
CA ASN A 220 -19.14 16.07 -4.05
C ASN A 220 -18.51 14.99 -4.95
N ARG A 221 -19.34 14.16 -5.60
CA ARG A 221 -18.91 13.06 -6.47
C ARG A 221 -18.36 13.53 -7.82
N HIS A 222 -18.87 14.65 -8.34
CA HIS A 222 -18.46 15.18 -9.65
C HIS A 222 -17.16 15.97 -9.59
N ILE A 223 -16.92 16.69 -8.49
CA ILE A 223 -15.72 17.52 -8.30
C ILE A 223 -14.47 16.66 -8.04
N ALA A 224 -14.58 15.61 -7.22
CA ALA A 224 -13.48 14.65 -7.00
C ALA A 224 -13.01 14.00 -8.32
N ASN A 225 -13.97 13.62 -9.18
CA ASN A 225 -13.67 13.03 -10.48
C ASN A 225 -13.08 14.05 -11.48
N LYS A 226 -13.50 15.32 -11.45
CA LYS A 226 -13.03 16.35 -12.39
C LYS A 226 -11.63 16.90 -12.06
N LEU A 227 -11.21 16.82 -10.79
CA LEU A 227 -9.91 17.31 -10.33
C LEU A 227 -8.82 16.21 -10.26
N GLY A 228 -9.13 14.96 -10.60
CA GLY A 228 -8.20 13.84 -10.47
C GLY A 228 -7.81 13.53 -9.02
N ILE A 229 -8.58 14.03 -8.06
CA ILE A 229 -8.30 13.89 -6.63
C ILE A 229 -8.94 12.59 -6.18
N THR A 230 -8.11 11.57 -5.99
CA THR A 230 -8.53 10.27 -5.46
C THR A 230 -9.29 10.45 -4.15
N ARG A 231 -10.33 9.65 -3.93
CA ARG A 231 -11.14 9.61 -2.68
C ARG A 231 -10.29 9.60 -1.40
N TYR A 232 -9.06 9.10 -1.50
CA TYR A 232 -8.03 9.11 -0.45
C TYR A 232 -7.73 10.51 0.10
N LEU A 233 -7.44 11.48 -0.77
CA LEU A 233 -7.08 12.84 -0.39
C LEU A 233 -8.27 13.61 0.17
N VAL A 234 -9.48 13.34 -0.34
CA VAL A 234 -10.73 13.92 0.19
C VAL A 234 -10.99 13.46 1.62
N LYS A 235 -10.79 12.16 1.92
CA LYS A 235 -11.00 11.60 3.26
C LYS A 235 -9.94 12.10 4.26
N GLN A 236 -8.68 12.23 3.82
CA GLN A 236 -7.61 12.81 4.64
C GLN A 236 -7.87 14.28 4.95
N CYS A 237 -8.21 15.11 3.94
CA CYS A 237 -8.55 16.53 4.17
C CYS A 237 -9.77 16.72 5.07
N ILE A 238 -10.82 15.89 4.94
CA ILE A 238 -11.99 15.95 5.83
C ILE A 238 -11.60 15.58 7.27
N ASN A 239 -10.76 14.56 7.47
CA ASN A 239 -10.35 14.14 8.81
C ASN A 239 -9.42 15.17 9.47
N THR A 240 -8.50 15.81 8.72
CA THR A 240 -7.67 16.89 9.26
C THR A 240 -8.50 18.14 9.57
N TRP A 241 -9.46 18.49 8.72
CA TRP A 241 -10.37 19.61 8.95
C TRP A 241 -11.29 19.38 10.16
N ALA A 242 -11.81 18.16 10.34
CA ALA A 242 -12.62 17.82 11.51
C ALA A 242 -11.82 17.94 12.81
N ILE A 243 -10.54 17.56 12.82
CA ILE A 243 -9.65 17.68 13.99
C ILE A 243 -9.34 19.15 14.31
N ASP A 244 -9.05 19.96 13.30
CA ASP A 244 -8.71 21.38 13.49
C ASP A 244 -9.94 22.23 13.86
N THR A 245 -11.12 21.89 13.34
CA THR A 245 -12.38 22.58 13.69
C THR A 245 -12.83 22.23 15.11
N TYR A 246 -12.59 21.00 15.57
CA TYR A 246 -12.90 20.58 16.95
C TYR A 246 -11.96 21.24 17.98
N ARG A 247 -10.69 21.44 17.62
CA ARG A 247 -9.72 22.15 18.47
C ARG A 247 -9.97 23.65 18.53
N ALA A 248 -10.51 24.25 17.47
CA ALA A 248 -10.86 25.67 17.45
C ALA A 248 -12.20 25.99 18.12
N SER A 249 -13.02 24.99 18.46
CA SER A 249 -14.28 25.18 19.21
C SER A 249 -14.15 24.94 20.72
N ASP A 250 -13.00 24.43 21.16
CA ASP A 250 -12.67 24.14 22.57
C ASP A 250 -11.67 25.15 23.19
N GLU A 251 -11.37 26.25 22.47
CA GLU A 251 -10.66 27.45 22.96
C GLU A 251 -11.59 28.68 22.95
#